data_AF-A0A8R1I7Q3-F1
#
_entry.id   AF-A0A8R1I7Q3-F1
#
_cell.length_a   1.000
_cell.length_b   1.000
_cell.length_c   1.000
_cell.angle_alpha   90.00
_cell.angle_beta   90.00
_cell.angle_gamma   90.00
#
_symmetry.space_group_name_H-M   'P 1'
#
loop_
_entity.id
_entity.type
_entity.pdbx_description
1 polymer ?
#
loop_
_entity_poly.entity_id
_entity_poly.type
_entity_poly.pdbx_seq_one_letter_code
_entity_poly.pdbx_strand_id
1 'polypeptide(L)'
;MIFAPTTVFSIVHSVISILGMIFNLLLTYLALWKTPKVIRSYATLIVNFAVSDFCACFSDLLVQQRIIPAGLTLGYVSSGVCKYFGPRVCYTMWVSFYLFF
;
A
#
# COMPACT_ATOMS: atom_id res chain seq x y z
N MET A 1 10.62 19.68 -20.58
CA MET A 1 11.07 19.90 -19.19
C MET A 1 9.94 19.79 -18.14
N ILE A 2 8.80 19.16 -18.45
CA ILE A 2 7.58 19.14 -17.58
C ILE A 2 7.41 17.81 -16.80
N PHE A 3 8.33 16.84 -16.99
CA PHE A 3 8.22 15.48 -16.41
C PHE A 3 8.82 15.31 -15.01
N ALA A 4 9.54 16.29 -14.47
CA ALA A 4 10.22 16.15 -13.17
C ALA A 4 9.29 16.02 -11.93
N PRO A 5 8.17 16.78 -11.79
CA PRO A 5 7.40 16.72 -10.55
C PRO A 5 6.62 15.41 -10.39
N THR A 6 6.12 14.82 -11.49
CA THR A 6 5.33 13.58 -11.44
C THR A 6 6.17 12.35 -11.16
N THR A 7 7.39 12.30 -11.68
CA THR A 7 8.32 11.18 -11.42
C THR A 7 8.86 11.23 -10.00
N VAL A 8 9.22 12.41 -9.50
CA VAL A 8 9.68 12.60 -8.11
C VAL A 8 8.58 12.17 -7.13
N PHE A 9 7.34 12.57 -7.37
CA PHE A 9 6.21 12.17 -6.52
C PHE A 9 6.02 10.64 -6.49
N SER A 10 6.08 9.98 -7.66
CA SER A 10 5.96 8.52 -7.75
C SER A 10 7.11 7.80 -7.03
N ILE A 11 8.33 8.32 -7.11
CA ILE A 11 9.51 7.75 -6.44
C ILE A 11 9.39 7.92 -4.93
N VAL A 12 9.05 9.12 -4.45
CA VAL A 12 8.87 9.41 -3.02
C VAL A 12 7.79 8.50 -2.43
N HIS A 13 6.65 8.38 -3.12
CA HIS A 13 5.55 7.51 -2.70
C HIS A 13 6.01 6.04 -2.62
N SER A 14 6.78 5.58 -3.60
CA SER A 14 7.36 4.22 -3.57
C SER A 14 8.29 4.00 -2.38
N VAL A 15 9.17 4.96 -2.09
CA VAL A 15 10.11 4.87 -0.96
C VAL A 15 9.36 4.85 0.36
N ILE A 16 8.34 5.69 0.52
CA ILE A 16 7.50 5.73 1.73
C ILE A 16 6.76 4.41 1.90
N SER A 17 6.18 3.86 0.83
CA SER A 17 5.47 2.57 0.89
C SER A 17 6.41 1.42 1.25
N ILE A 18 7.65 1.39 0.73
CA ILE A 18 8.66 0.40 1.11
C ILE A 18 9.05 0.53 2.59
N LEU A 19 9.29 1.75 3.06
CA LEU A 19 9.60 2.01 4.47
C LEU A 19 8.43 1.59 5.37
N GLY A 20 7.19 1.92 4.97
CA GLY A 20 5.97 1.51 5.64
C GLY A 20 5.87 -0.01 5.77
N MET A 21 6.16 -0.75 4.70
CA MET A 21 6.20 -2.22 4.75
C MET A 21 7.25 -2.72 5.76
N ILE A 22 8.47 -2.18 5.74
CA ILE A 22 9.55 -2.61 6.63
C ILE A 22 9.20 -2.35 8.09
N PHE A 23 8.70 -1.15 8.42
CA PHE A 23 8.34 -0.79 9.79
C PHE A 23 7.14 -1.59 10.31
N ASN A 24 6.10 -1.81 9.49
CA ASN A 24 4.94 -2.62 9.89
C ASN A 24 5.28 -4.11 10.05
N LEU A 25 6.19 -4.63 9.22
CA LEU A 25 6.71 -6.00 9.38
C LEU A 25 7.54 -6.12 10.68
N LEU A 26 8.38 -5.13 10.97
CA LEU A 26 9.16 -5.08 12.20
C LEU A 26 8.26 -4.97 13.44
N LEU A 27 7.21 -4.14 13.37
CA LEU A 27 6.22 -4.00 14.44
C LEU A 27 5.50 -5.32 14.69
N THR A 28 5.10 -6.02 13.63
CA THR A 28 4.49 -7.35 13.71
C THR A 28 5.44 -8.36 14.36
N TYR A 29 6.72 -8.35 13.97
CA TYR A 29 7.75 -9.20 14.58
C TYR A 29 7.93 -8.91 16.08
N LEU A 30 8.07 -7.64 16.45
CA LEU A 30 8.19 -7.24 17.86
C LEU A 30 6.96 -7.63 18.67
N ALA A 31 5.76 -7.43 18.11
CA ALA A 31 4.49 -7.75 18.76
C ALA A 31 4.28 -9.26 18.97
N LEU A 32 4.84 -10.12 18.11
CA LEU A 32 4.73 -11.58 18.24
C LEU A 32 5.79 -12.16 19.18
N TRP A 33 7.04 -11.71 19.09
CA TRP A 33 8.17 -12.34 19.80
C TRP A 33 8.56 -11.67 21.12
N LYS A 34 8.30 -10.37 21.30
CA LYS A 34 8.74 -9.61 22.48
C LYS A 34 7.62 -9.25 23.46
N THR A 35 6.37 -9.48 23.10
CA THR A 35 5.24 -9.00 23.90
C THR A 35 4.94 -9.93 25.10
N PRO A 36 4.98 -9.43 26.34
CA PRO A 36 4.63 -10.21 27.53
C PRO A 36 3.13 -10.54 27.60
N LYS A 37 2.80 -11.69 28.21
CA LYS A 37 1.44 -12.26 28.28
C LYS A 37 0.36 -11.31 28.84
N VAL A 38 0.74 -10.29 29.62
CA VAL A 38 -0.17 -9.33 30.26
C VAL A 38 -0.85 -8.39 29.26
N ILE A 39 -0.23 -8.08 28.13
CA ILE A 39 -0.77 -7.17 27.10
C ILE A 39 -1.18 -7.92 25.81
N ARG A 40 -1.41 -9.23 25.90
CA ARG A 40 -1.64 -10.09 24.72
C ARG A 40 -2.86 -9.67 23.90
N SER A 41 -3.94 -9.26 24.56
CA SER A 41 -5.16 -8.76 23.88
C SER A 41 -4.88 -7.49 23.06
N TYR A 42 -4.04 -6.60 23.59
CA TYR A 42 -3.65 -5.37 22.90
C TYR A 42 -2.65 -5.66 21.75
N ALA A 43 -1.77 -6.64 21.93
CA ALA A 43 -0.83 -7.08 20.90
C ALA A 43 -1.53 -7.65 19.66
N THR A 44 -2.63 -8.38 19.83
CA THR A 44 -3.41 -8.89 18.69
C THR A 44 -4.01 -7.76 17.84
N LEU A 45 -4.47 -6.68 18.48
CA LEU A 45 -4.95 -5.49 17.76
C LEU A 45 -3.82 -4.80 16.99
N ILE A 46 -2.65 -4.64 17.63
CA ILE A 46 -1.47 -4.06 16.98
C ILE A 46 -1.04 -4.89 15.77
N VAL A 47 -1.02 -6.23 15.89
CA VAL A 47 -0.66 -7.11 14.78
C VAL A 47 -1.68 -7.01 13.64
N ASN A 48 -2.98 -7.02 13.92
CA ASN A 48 -4.00 -6.87 12.89
C ASN A 48 -3.89 -5.52 12.16
N PHE A 49 -3.62 -4.44 12.90
CA PHE A 49 -3.40 -3.11 12.31
C PHE A 49 -2.14 -3.10 11.45
N ALA A 50 -1.01 -3.57 11.97
CA ALA A 50 0.26 -3.63 11.24
C ALA A 50 0.20 -4.50 9.98
N VAL A 51 -0.53 -5.63 10.02
CA VAL A 51 -0.76 -6.47 8.84
C VAL A 51 -1.61 -5.73 7.80
N SER A 52 -2.63 -5.00 8.24
CA SER A 52 -3.48 -4.20 7.35
C SER A 52 -2.67 -3.09 6.68
N ASP A 53 -1.85 -2.35 7.43
CA ASP A 53 -0.94 -1.34 6.89
C ASP A 53 0.11 -1.93 5.93
N PHE A 54 0.62 -3.12 6.23
CA PHE A 54 1.52 -3.84 5.32
C PHE A 54 0.84 -4.16 3.99
N CYS A 55 -0.37 -4.73 4.03
CA CYS A 55 -1.17 -5.03 2.83
C CYS A 55 -1.53 -3.76 2.04
N ALA A 56 -1.80 -2.66 2.73
CA ALA A 56 -2.06 -1.36 2.13
C ALA A 56 -0.84 -0.85 1.35
N CYS A 57 0.34 -0.76 2.00
CA CYS A 57 1.57 -0.32 1.33
C CYS A 57 2.00 -1.27 0.20
N PHE A 58 1.78 -2.57 0.34
CA PHE A 58 2.07 -3.54 -0.72
C PHE A 58 1.19 -3.33 -1.95
N SER A 59 -0.11 -3.15 -1.76
CA SER A 59 -1.06 -2.90 -2.85
C SER A 59 -0.78 -1.58 -3.55
N ASP A 60 -0.41 -0.55 -2.79
CA ASP A 60 0.00 0.76 -3.29
C ASP A 60 1.20 0.68 -4.24
N LEU A 61 2.24 -0.07 -3.87
CA LEU A 61 3.40 -0.32 -4.75
C LEU A 61 3.04 -1.08 -6.02
N LEU A 62 2.12 -2.03 -5.94
CA LEU A 62 1.71 -2.83 -7.09
C LEU A 62 0.89 -2.04 -8.11
N VAL A 63 0.03 -1.13 -7.64
CA VAL A 63 -0.89 -0.39 -8.50
C VAL A 63 -0.28 0.94 -8.96
N GLN A 64 0.32 1.74 -8.07
CA GLN A 64 0.72 3.13 -8.33
C GLN A 64 -0.31 3.89 -9.18
N GLN A 65 -1.53 4.02 -8.64
CA GLN A 65 -2.67 4.54 -9.40
C GLN A 65 -2.60 6.06 -9.57
N ARG A 66 -2.70 6.53 -10.80
CA ARG A 66 -2.92 7.94 -11.15
C ARG A 66 -4.32 8.12 -11.73
N ILE A 67 -5.14 8.94 -11.07
CA ILE A 67 -6.50 9.26 -11.52
C ILE A 67 -6.43 10.54 -12.36
N ILE A 68 -6.95 10.49 -13.59
CA ILE A 68 -7.14 11.66 -14.44
C ILE A 68 -8.64 11.90 -14.61
N PRO A 69 -9.20 12.99 -14.06
CA PRO A 69 -10.61 13.32 -14.27
C PRO A 69 -10.81 13.84 -15.71
N ALA A 70 -11.68 13.16 -16.46
CA ALA A 70 -12.08 13.54 -17.82
C ALA A 70 -13.60 13.76 -17.87
N GLY A 71 -14.07 14.79 -17.15
CA GLY A 71 -15.47 15.19 -17.09
C GLY A 71 -16.37 14.08 -16.50
N LEU A 72 -17.13 13.40 -17.36
CA LEU A 72 -18.04 12.31 -16.99
C LEU A 72 -17.36 10.94 -16.85
N THR A 73 -16.06 10.84 -17.20
CA THR A 73 -15.30 9.59 -17.14
C THR A 73 -14.05 9.75 -16.28
N LEU A 74 -13.73 8.71 -15.50
CA LEU A 74 -12.50 8.64 -14.71
C LEU A 74 -11.50 7.73 -15.42
N GLY A 75 -10.37 8.31 -15.84
CA GLY A 75 -9.26 7.55 -16.39
C GLY A 75 -8.35 7.06 -15.26
N TYR A 76 -8.18 5.74 -15.15
CA TYR A 76 -7.24 5.12 -14.23
C TYR A 76 -5.97 4.72 -14.98
N VAL A 77 -4.85 5.32 -14.63
CA VAL A 77 -3.53 4.97 -15.18
C VAL A 77 -2.69 4.39 -14.07
N SER A 78 -2.50 3.07 -14.10
CA SER A 78 -1.69 2.34 -13.13
C SER A 78 -0.30 2.10 -13.72
N SER A 79 0.73 2.70 -13.12
CA SER A 79 2.13 2.58 -13.56
C SER A 79 2.92 1.48 -12.84
N GLY A 80 2.31 0.81 -11.87
CA GLY A 80 2.98 -0.19 -11.05
C GLY A 80 3.17 -1.56 -11.72
N VAL A 81 3.62 -2.51 -10.92
CA VAL A 81 3.96 -3.89 -11.33
C VAL A 81 2.73 -4.66 -11.86
N CYS A 82 1.52 -4.22 -11.54
CA CYS A 82 0.28 -4.81 -12.04
C CYS A 82 0.19 -4.78 -13.59
N LYS A 83 0.93 -3.90 -14.28
CA LYS A 83 0.92 -3.78 -15.73
C LYS A 83 1.31 -5.10 -16.41
N TYR A 84 2.15 -5.91 -15.77
CA TYR A 84 2.60 -7.20 -16.28
C TYR A 84 1.56 -8.31 -16.11
N PHE A 85 0.65 -8.18 -15.14
CA PHE A 85 -0.39 -9.18 -14.84
C PHE A 85 -1.73 -8.90 -15.52
N GLY A 86 -1.87 -7.71 -16.10
CA GLY A 86 -3.03 -7.29 -16.88
C GLY A 86 -3.95 -6.30 -16.14
N PRO A 87 -4.81 -5.58 -16.89
CA PRO A 87 -5.59 -4.45 -16.37
C PRO A 87 -6.64 -4.85 -15.32
N ARG A 88 -7.18 -6.08 -15.40
CA ARG A 88 -8.16 -6.58 -14.42
C ARG A 88 -7.55 -6.75 -13.03
N VAL A 89 -6.35 -7.31 -12.96
CA VAL A 89 -5.61 -7.53 -11.71
C VAL A 89 -5.32 -6.19 -11.03
N CYS A 90 -4.96 -5.19 -11.83
CA CYS A 90 -4.71 -3.85 -11.32
C CYS A 90 -5.95 -3.19 -10.71
N TYR A 91 -7.10 -3.31 -11.41
CA TYR A 91 -8.36 -2.79 -10.90
C TYR A 91 -8.80 -3.52 -9.61
N THR A 92 -8.68 -4.86 -9.58
CA THR A 92 -9.05 -5.63 -8.38
C THR A 92 -8.16 -5.28 -7.19
N MET A 93 -6.86 -5.09 -7.39
CA MET A 93 -5.96 -4.69 -6.29
C MET A 93 -6.26 -3.29 -5.78
N TRP A 94 -6.64 -2.37 -6.67
CA TRP A 94 -7.05 -1.04 -6.26
C TRP A 94 -8.36 -1.03 -5.47
N VAL A 95 -9.34 -1.83 -5.90
CA VAL A 95 -10.59 -2.01 -5.14
C VAL A 95 -10.33 -2.69 -3.80
N SER A 96 -9.46 -3.71 -3.74
CA SER A 96 -9.09 -4.37 -2.49
C SER A 96 -8.43 -3.42 -1.50
N PHE A 97 -7.61 -2.47 -1.96
CA PHE A 97 -7.04 -1.42 -1.10
C PHE A 97 -8.13 -0.56 -0.45
N TYR A 98 -9.12 -0.12 -1.25
CA TYR A 98 -10.25 0.68 -0.76
C TYR A 98 -11.23 -0.08 0.14
N LEU A 99 -11.21 -1.41 0.12
CA LEU A 99 -12.11 -2.25 0.92
C LEU A 99 -11.47 -2.72 2.23
N PHE A 100 -10.15 -2.56 2.37
CA PHE A 100 -9.38 -2.88 3.58
C PHE A 100 -9.29 -1.69 4.56
N PHE A 101 -9.88 -0.54 4.21
CA PHE A 101 -9.94 0.69 5.00
C PHE A 101 -11.37 1.24 5.00
#